data_AF-A0A1F4Y254-F1
#
_entry.id   AF-A0A1F4Y254-F1
#
_cell.length_a   1.000
_cell.length_b   1.000
_cell.length_c   1.000
_cell.angle_alpha   90.00
_cell.angle_beta   90.00
_cell.angle_gamma   90.00
#
_symmetry.space_group_name_H-M   'P 1'
#
loop_
_entity.id
_entity.type
_entity.pdbx_description
1 polymer ?
#
loop_
_entity_poly.entity_id
_entity_poly.type
_entity_poly.pdbx_seq_one_letter_code
_entity_poly.pdbx_strand_id
1 'polypeptide(L)'
;MTPPAFSIFAAIAELAVTAIVYSSILSHIRGKPFRLKLLGFAILFEAIVNVTYMVTRFIGADSPVHLSAQMKLLATIHGTFSMPVFIWLIILFFLASSSAKLEQNFFRDHKLMTYVFLILWRVSVASGEVMFLQIYL
;
A
#
# COMPACT_ATOMS: atom_id res chain seq x y z
N MET A 1 16.07 2.79 19.11
CA MET A 1 15.06 2.45 20.15
C MET A 1 14.46 1.10 19.79
N THR A 2 14.08 0.24 20.73
CA THR A 2 13.38 -1.02 20.38
C THR A 2 12.02 -0.71 19.76
N PRO A 3 11.76 -1.09 18.49
CA PRO A 3 10.48 -0.79 17.85
C PRO A 3 9.34 -1.53 18.56
N PRO A 4 8.18 -0.88 18.76
CA PRO A 4 6.99 -1.58 19.26
C PRO A 4 6.64 -2.76 18.34
N ALA A 5 6.25 -3.90 18.92
CA ALA A 5 5.95 -5.12 18.16
C ALA A 5 4.95 -4.87 17.03
N PHE A 6 3.94 -4.02 17.25
CA PHE A 6 2.96 -3.68 16.23
C PHE A 6 3.57 -2.88 15.07
N SER A 7 4.55 -2.00 15.32
CA SER A 7 5.23 -1.26 14.26
C SER A 7 6.03 -2.19 13.34
N ILE A 8 6.69 -3.21 13.90
CA ILE A 8 7.40 -4.25 13.14
C ILE A 8 6.38 -5.07 12.32
N PHE A 9 5.29 -5.49 12.95
CA PHE A 9 4.22 -6.22 12.28
C PHE A 9 3.65 -5.44 11.10
N ALA A 10 3.34 -4.15 11.27
CA ALA A 10 2.81 -3.29 10.22
C ALA A 10 3.79 -3.17 9.03
N ALA A 11 5.08 -2.93 9.28
CA ALA A 11 6.11 -2.87 8.23
C ALA A 11 6.22 -4.20 7.46
N ILE A 12 6.28 -5.33 8.15
CA ILE A 12 6.31 -6.65 7.50
C ILE A 12 5.02 -6.88 6.70
N ALA A 13 3.88 -6.49 7.25
CA ALA A 13 2.59 -6.67 6.59
C ALA A 13 2.46 -5.81 5.33
N GLU A 14 2.97 -4.57 5.33
CA GLU A 14 3.07 -3.70 4.16
C GLU A 14 3.83 -4.39 3.00
N LEU A 15 4.96 -5.04 3.31
CA LEU A 15 5.73 -5.80 2.32
C LEU A 15 4.95 -7.01 1.78
N ALA A 16 4.21 -7.71 2.65
CA ALA A 16 3.37 -8.83 2.26
C ALA A 16 2.21 -8.39 1.36
N VAL A 17 1.50 -7.31 1.71
CA VAL A 17 0.45 -6.69 0.89
C VAL A 17 1.03 -6.27 -0.46
N THR A 18 2.19 -5.61 -0.46
CA THR A 18 2.88 -5.20 -1.69
C THR A 18 3.20 -6.37 -2.60
N ALA A 19 3.71 -7.48 -2.04
CA ALA A 19 3.97 -8.70 -2.81
C ALA A 19 2.67 -9.28 -3.41
N ILE A 20 1.55 -9.23 -2.68
CA ILE A 20 0.24 -9.66 -3.18
C ILE A 20 -0.25 -8.74 -4.31
N VAL A 21 -0.16 -7.41 -4.15
CA VAL A 21 -0.56 -6.43 -5.17
C VAL A 21 0.23 -6.66 -6.46
N TYR A 22 1.56 -6.70 -6.36
CA TYR A 22 2.44 -6.92 -7.49
C TYR A 22 2.19 -8.27 -8.17
N SER A 23 2.13 -9.35 -7.39
CA SER A 23 1.94 -10.68 -7.95
C SER A 23 0.57 -10.82 -8.62
N SER A 24 -0.48 -10.20 -8.08
CA SER A 24 -1.84 -10.22 -8.66
C SER A 24 -1.89 -9.44 -9.97
N ILE A 25 -1.35 -8.23 -10.01
CA ILE A 25 -1.36 -7.38 -11.21
C ILE A 25 -0.45 -7.98 -12.30
N LEU A 26 0.80 -8.30 -11.98
CA LEU A 26 1.75 -8.81 -12.97
C LEU A 26 1.36 -10.19 -13.49
N SER A 27 0.78 -11.06 -12.65
CA SER A 27 0.27 -12.34 -13.14
C SER A 27 -0.92 -12.16 -14.08
N HIS A 28 -1.82 -11.21 -13.78
CA HIS A 28 -2.94 -10.91 -14.66
C HIS A 28 -2.45 -10.35 -16.00
N ILE A 29 -1.52 -9.39 -16.01
CA ILE A 29 -0.91 -8.87 -17.27
C ILE A 29 -0.35 -10.00 -18.16
N ARG A 30 0.21 -11.04 -17.55
CA ARG A 30 0.75 -12.24 -18.25
C ARG A 30 -0.32 -13.23 -18.72
N GLY A 31 -1.60 -12.87 -18.64
CA GLY A 31 -2.72 -13.68 -19.11
C GLY A 31 -3.25 -14.69 -18.09
N LYS A 32 -2.79 -14.66 -16.83
CA LYS A 32 -3.38 -15.54 -15.80
C LYS A 32 -4.73 -14.99 -15.33
N PRO A 33 -5.64 -15.86 -14.81
CA PRO A 33 -6.91 -15.42 -14.24
C PRO A 33 -6.73 -14.36 -13.16
N PHE A 34 -7.64 -13.38 -13.11
CA PHE A 34 -7.58 -12.33 -12.11
C PHE A 34 -7.80 -12.91 -10.71
N ARG A 35 -6.83 -12.68 -9.81
CA ARG A 35 -6.85 -13.22 -8.44
C ARG A 35 -7.70 -12.38 -7.50
N LEU A 36 -8.99 -12.25 -7.84
CA LEU A 36 -9.94 -11.34 -7.18
C LEU A 36 -9.94 -11.49 -5.65
N LYS A 37 -10.06 -12.72 -5.14
CA LYS A 37 -10.11 -12.98 -3.69
C LYS A 37 -8.81 -12.55 -2.98
N LEU A 38 -7.67 -12.83 -3.60
CA LEU A 38 -6.36 -12.55 -3.01
C LEU A 38 -6.09 -11.05 -2.97
N LEU A 39 -6.33 -10.34 -4.07
CA LEU A 39 -6.14 -8.88 -4.12
C LEU A 39 -7.17 -8.16 -3.25
N GLY A 40 -8.42 -8.63 -3.24
CA GLY A 40 -9.46 -8.09 -2.38
C GLY A 40 -9.14 -8.24 -0.89
N PHE A 41 -8.59 -9.39 -0.48
CA PHE A 41 -8.11 -9.58 0.89
C PHE A 41 -6.98 -8.61 1.25
N ALA A 42 -6.00 -8.43 0.36
CA ALA A 42 -4.89 -7.51 0.60
C ALA A 42 -5.37 -6.06 0.76
N ILE A 43 -6.32 -5.62 -0.08
CA ILE A 43 -6.93 -4.27 0.04
C ILE A 43 -7.68 -4.11 1.37
N LEU A 44 -8.45 -5.12 1.76
CA LEU A 44 -9.20 -5.08 3.03
C LEU A 44 -8.25 -5.06 4.22
N PHE A 45 -7.19 -5.88 4.18
CA PHE A 45 -6.16 -5.92 5.20
C PHE A 45 -5.46 -4.55 5.31
N GLU A 46 -5.04 -3.97 4.19
CA GLU A 46 -4.40 -2.65 4.12
C GLU A 46 -5.29 -1.56 4.76
N ALA A 47 -6.58 -1.54 4.41
CA ALA A 47 -7.54 -0.58 4.96
C ALA A 47 -7.77 -0.73 6.47
N ILE A 48 -7.82 -1.97 6.98
CA ILE A 48 -8.15 -2.22 8.39
C ILE A 48 -6.92 -2.15 9.29
N VAL A 49 -5.77 -2.62 8.83
CA VAL A 49 -4.58 -2.76 9.67
C VAL A 49 -3.70 -1.54 9.52
N ASN A 50 -3.23 -1.27 8.30
CA ASN A 50 -2.20 -0.27 8.06
C ASN A 50 -2.77 1.15 8.15
N VAL A 51 -3.92 1.41 7.52
CA VAL A 51 -4.56 2.74 7.60
C VAL A 51 -5.05 3.04 9.02
N THR A 52 -5.72 2.10 9.70
CA THR A 52 -6.17 2.31 11.10
C THR A 52 -4.99 2.51 12.04
N TYR A 53 -3.90 1.76 11.89
CA TYR A 53 -2.69 1.97 12.68
C TYR A 53 -2.10 3.38 12.48
N MET A 54 -2.05 3.85 11.22
CA MET A 54 -1.56 5.19 10.93
C MET A 54 -2.45 6.27 11.55
N VAL A 55 -3.78 6.12 11.43
CA VAL A 55 -4.76 7.06 12.00
C VAL A 55 -4.68 7.09 13.53
N THR A 56 -4.60 5.93 14.18
CA THR A 56 -4.48 5.86 15.65
C THR A 56 -3.19 6.48 16.17
N ARG A 57 -2.07 6.33 15.45
CA ARG A 57 -0.81 7.04 15.73
C ARG A 57 -0.89 8.55 15.50
N PHE A 58 -1.73 8.99 14.56
CA PHE A 58 -1.90 10.42 14.26
C PHE A 58 -2.83 11.11 15.27
N ILE A 59 -3.92 10.45 15.69
CA ILE A 59 -4.90 10.97 16.64
C ILE A 59 -4.42 10.83 18.09
N GLY A 60 -3.71 9.74 18.41
CA GLY A 60 -3.08 9.54 19.71
C GLY A 60 -1.88 10.47 19.87
N ALA A 61 -2.15 11.71 20.34
CA ALA A 61 -1.21 12.82 20.46
C ALA A 61 0.00 12.59 21.39
N ASP A 62 0.22 11.40 21.93
CA ASP A 62 1.39 11.04 22.71
C ASP A 62 2.19 9.95 21.99
N SER A 63 2.88 10.31 20.91
CA SER A 63 4.04 9.51 20.51
C SER A 63 5.15 9.81 21.52
N PRO A 64 5.64 8.83 22.30
CA PRO A 64 6.77 9.04 23.22
C PRO A 64 8.08 9.39 22.49
N VAL A 65 8.05 9.39 21.15
CA VAL A 65 9.14 9.77 20.27
C VAL A 65 8.95 11.22 19.83
N HIS A 66 9.81 12.13 20.31
CA HIS A 66 9.94 13.47 19.76
C HIS A 66 10.52 13.39 18.34
N LEU A 67 9.63 13.34 17.34
CA LEU A 67 10.01 13.41 15.94
C LEU A 67 10.55 14.80 15.59
N SER A 68 11.66 14.85 14.84
CA SER A 68 12.17 16.09 14.27
C SER A 68 11.15 16.72 13.31
N ALA A 69 11.26 18.04 13.06
CA ALA A 69 10.39 18.71 12.09
C ALA A 69 10.47 18.09 10.68
N GLN A 70 11.66 17.62 10.30
CA GLN A 70 11.89 16.92 9.04
C GLN A 70 11.11 15.60 8.98
N MET A 71 11.11 14.81 10.07
CA MET A 71 10.36 13.55 10.12
C MET A 71 8.85 13.76 10.14
N LYS A 72 8.36 14.82 10.80
CA LYS A 72 6.94 15.20 10.72
C LYS A 72 6.53 15.55 9.30
N LEU A 73 7.34 16.37 8.61
CA LEU A 73 7.10 16.73 7.21
C LEU A 73 7.10 15.49 6.31
N LEU A 74 8.09 14.59 6.47
CA LEU A 74 8.17 13.37 5.69
C LEU A 74 6.95 12.46 5.91
N ALA A 75 6.50 12.30 7.17
CA ALA A 75 5.31 11.53 7.51
C ALA A 75 4.04 12.12 6.90
N THR A 76 3.90 13.46 6.91
CA THR A 76 2.78 14.14 6.24
C THR A 76 2.82 13.93 4.74
N ILE A 77 3.96 14.13 4.09
CA ILE A 77 4.12 13.92 2.64
C ILE A 77 3.78 12.47 2.29
N HIS A 78 4.32 11.50 3.03
CA HIS A 78 4.02 10.09 2.84
C HIS A 78 2.51 9.83 2.96
N GLY A 79 1.87 10.21 4.07
CA GLY A 79 0.44 9.96 4.28
C GLY A 79 -0.46 10.62 3.23
N THR A 80 -0.13 11.85 2.82
CA THR A 80 -0.86 12.55 1.75
C THR A 80 -0.66 11.89 0.39
N PHE A 81 0.51 11.30 0.13
CA PHE A 81 0.80 10.61 -1.12
C PHE A 81 0.22 9.19 -1.16
N SER A 82 0.33 8.43 -0.07
CA SER A 82 -0.07 7.02 -0.01
C SER A 82 -1.58 6.83 -0.09
N MET A 83 -2.36 7.75 0.49
CA MET A 83 -3.82 7.66 0.49
C MET A 83 -4.44 7.70 -0.93
N PRO A 84 -4.12 8.67 -1.81
CA PRO A 84 -4.55 8.64 -3.20
C PRO A 84 -4.09 7.39 -3.96
N VAL A 85 -2.88 6.92 -3.72
CA VAL A 85 -2.33 5.71 -4.36
C VAL A 85 -3.13 4.47 -3.93
N PHE A 86 -3.50 4.39 -2.65
CA PHE A 86 -4.36 3.33 -2.14
C PHE A 86 -5.78 3.39 -2.71
N ILE A 87 -6.38 4.58 -2.80
CA ILE A 87 -7.67 4.78 -3.48
C ILE A 87 -7.58 4.34 -4.95
N TRP A 88 -6.47 4.64 -5.62
CA TRP A 88 -6.25 4.19 -6.99
C TRP A 88 -6.18 2.66 -7.09
N LEU A 89 -5.54 1.98 -6.14
CA LEU A 89 -5.57 0.50 -6.08
C LEU A 89 -7.01 -0.03 -6.00
N ILE A 90 -7.86 0.57 -5.17
CA ILE A 90 -9.27 0.19 -5.03
C ILE A 90 -10.02 0.37 -6.35
N ILE A 91 -9.83 1.51 -7.02
CA ILE A 91 -10.44 1.79 -8.33
C ILE A 91 -9.99 0.74 -9.35
N LEU A 92 -8.68 0.49 -9.44
CA LEU A 92 -8.12 -0.52 -10.33
C LEU A 92 -8.66 -1.92 -10.06
N PHE A 93 -8.84 -2.27 -8.78
CA PHE A 93 -9.43 -3.55 -8.38
C PHE A 93 -10.86 -3.70 -8.90
N PHE A 94 -11.71 -2.69 -8.76
CA PHE A 94 -13.09 -2.75 -9.25
C PHE A 94 -13.19 -2.77 -10.78
N LEU A 95 -12.35 -1.99 -11.46
CA LEU A 95 -12.27 -1.99 -12.93
C LEU A 95 -11.81 -3.36 -13.45
N ALA A 96 -10.72 -3.90 -12.90
CA ALA A 96 -10.21 -5.22 -13.26
C ALA A 96 -11.21 -6.34 -12.92
N SER A 97 -11.90 -6.25 -11.78
CA SER A 97 -12.95 -7.21 -11.40
C SER A 97 -14.12 -7.19 -12.39
N SER A 98 -14.51 -6.01 -12.86
CA SER A 98 -15.61 -5.86 -13.83
C SER A 98 -15.21 -6.39 -15.21
N SER A 99 -14.01 -6.04 -15.70
CA SER A 99 -13.48 -6.55 -16.97
C SER A 99 -13.23 -8.05 -16.96
N ALA A 100 -12.79 -8.62 -15.83
CA ALA A 100 -12.55 -10.06 -15.72
C ALA A 100 -13.83 -10.89 -15.87
N LYS A 101 -15.01 -10.34 -15.54
CA LYS A 101 -16.31 -10.99 -15.81
C LYS A 101 -16.64 -11.09 -17.30
N LEU A 102 -15.99 -10.27 -18.13
CA LEU A 102 -16.12 -10.24 -19.59
C LEU A 102 -14.94 -10.94 -20.28
N GLU A 103 -14.15 -11.72 -19.54
CA GLU A 103 -12.91 -12.36 -20.03
C GLU A 103 -11.86 -11.39 -20.58
N GLN A 104 -11.96 -10.10 -20.23
CA GLN A 104 -11.03 -9.05 -20.63
C GLN A 104 -9.90 -8.89 -19.60
N ASN A 105 -8.76 -8.40 -20.07
CA ASN A 105 -7.58 -8.22 -19.26
C ASN A 105 -7.28 -6.73 -19.07
N PHE A 106 -7.96 -6.14 -18.09
CA PHE A 106 -7.92 -4.69 -17.86
C PHE A 106 -6.50 -4.13 -17.75
N PHE A 107 -5.63 -4.78 -16.97
CA PHE A 107 -4.26 -4.32 -16.76
C PHE A 107 -3.39 -4.42 -18.01
N ARG A 108 -3.62 -5.44 -18.85
CA ARG A 108 -2.93 -5.59 -20.14
C ARG A 108 -3.43 -4.57 -21.17
N ASP A 109 -4.69 -4.20 -21.11
CA ASP A 109 -5.28 -3.24 -22.05
C ASP A 109 -4.93 -1.79 -21.65
N HIS A 110 -4.66 -1.54 -20.36
CA HIS A 110 -4.27 -0.23 -19.81
C HIS A 110 -2.86 -0.24 -19.20
N LYS A 111 -1.85 -0.67 -19.97
CA LYS A 111 -0.46 -0.87 -19.47
C LYS A 111 0.15 0.38 -18.87
N LEU A 112 0.00 1.54 -19.53
CA LEU A 112 0.62 2.79 -19.05
C LEU A 112 0.10 3.14 -17.65
N MET A 113 -1.23 3.17 -17.49
CA MET A 113 -1.88 3.42 -16.21
C MET A 113 -1.43 2.41 -15.15
N THR A 114 -1.34 1.13 -15.52
CA THR A 114 -0.93 0.06 -14.61
C THR A 114 0.53 0.21 -14.15
N TYR A 115 1.46 0.52 -15.05
CA TYR A 115 2.87 0.71 -14.69
C TYR A 115 3.09 1.98 -13.88
N VAL A 116 2.40 3.08 -14.22
CA VAL A 116 2.41 4.30 -13.40
C VAL A 116 1.94 3.99 -11.99
N PHE A 117 0.81 3.29 -11.84
CA PHE A 117 0.33 2.85 -10.53
C PHE A 117 1.38 2.01 -9.79
N LEU A 118 1.98 0.99 -10.42
CA LEU A 118 2.97 0.13 -9.77
C LEU A 118 4.20 0.91 -9.28
N ILE A 119 4.65 1.90 -10.05
CA ILE A 119 5.76 2.79 -9.65
C ILE A 119 5.35 3.63 -8.44
N LEU A 120 4.19 4.28 -8.48
CA LEU A 120 3.71 5.10 -7.38
C LEU A 120 3.48 4.28 -6.11
N TRP A 121 2.91 3.08 -6.24
CA TRP A 121 2.77 2.12 -5.14
C TRP A 121 4.12 1.79 -4.51
N ARG A 122 5.14 1.50 -5.33
CA ARG A 122 6.49 1.23 -4.82
C ARG A 122 7.08 2.41 -4.08
N VAL A 123 6.94 3.62 -4.61
CA VAL A 123 7.43 4.84 -3.96
C VAL A 123 6.73 5.04 -2.62
N SER A 124 5.42 4.80 -2.56
CA SER A 124 4.62 4.88 -1.33
C SER A 124 5.18 3.92 -0.27
N VAL A 125 5.26 2.62 -0.60
CA VAL A 125 5.76 1.58 0.32
C VAL A 125 7.19 1.87 0.75
N ALA A 126 8.09 2.15 -0.20
CA ALA A 126 9.48 2.42 0.09
C ALA A 126 9.67 3.62 1.02
N SER A 127 8.86 4.68 0.85
CA SER A 127 8.92 5.82 1.76
C SER A 127 8.45 5.48 3.18
N GLY A 128 7.44 4.61 3.33
CA GLY A 128 7.01 4.08 4.62
C GLY A 128 8.11 3.28 5.33
N GLU A 129 8.73 2.34 4.61
CA GLU A 129 9.85 1.53 5.12
C GLU A 129 11.06 2.38 5.51
N VAL A 130 11.43 3.37 4.68
CA VAL A 130 12.53 4.29 5.01
C VAL A 130 12.24 5.05 6.29
N MET A 131 11.03 5.56 6.48
CA MET A 131 10.65 6.23 7.73
C MET A 131 10.72 5.27 8.93
N PHE A 132 10.26 4.02 8.78
CA PHE A 132 10.35 3.02 9.84
C PHE A 132 11.82 2.79 10.25
N LEU A 133 12.71 2.61 9.27
CA LEU A 133 14.14 2.43 9.52
C LEU A 133 14.74 3.65 10.23
N GLN A 134 14.46 4.87 9.75
CA GLN A 134 14.98 6.10 10.36
C GLN A 134 14.52 6.35 11.79
N ILE A 135 13.34 5.86 12.17
CA ILE A 135 12.80 6.04 13.53
C ILE A 135 13.39 5.03 14.51
N TYR A 136 13.71 3.81 14.06
CA TYR A 136 14.00 2.70 14.96
C TYR A 136 15.40 2.08 14.85
N LEU A 137 16.12 2.30 13.75
CA LEU A 137 17.53 1.90 13.55
C LEU A 137 18.46 3.12 13.60
#